data_AF-A0A430L9C9-F1
#
_entry.id   AF-A0A430L9C9-F1
#
_cell.length_a   1.000
_cell.length_b   1.000
_cell.length_c   1.000
_cell.angle_alpha   90.00
_cell.angle_beta   90.00
_cell.angle_gamma   90.00
#
_symmetry.space_group_name_H-M   'P 1'
#
loop_
_entity.id
_entity.type
_entity.pdbx_description
1 polymer ?
#
loop_
_entity_poly.entity_id
_entity_poly.type
_entity_poly.pdbx_seq_one_letter_code
_entity_poly.pdbx_strand_id
1 'polypeptide(L)'
;MHERAERLHQELLGSLARAIEVPTLVASLETRYIALLLGLYEISAANSADRRSHHAHAKGLSALLKTGTSPLDLLRIIRDGNRPDTNGLSGHCQGTQPRFRPRGIFSVPALSDGEECLDNLMLDLDSLQTRFSTAFDTGIFSPGLGEEISSLYERFSSWSSSRCPGFKPITVTHLKQSAVNSGIAAGCWPGRIDTYFDLYVAGVWNIVRTSQLRIIDMMVKMSDHHVDREASLHWIPRANAVVEDIMASIPYHLTDNLHAFIDEYATGEGINDRGKSLGGLLLMHPLYVASNFSFIPEKMRGYMKRCLLWIGKEMGLGQATLLVEAHDIDRSYLESGCVIIWAGFLG
;
A
#
# COMPACT_ATOMS: atom_id res chain seq x y z
N MET A 1 15.51 -5.49 -24.89
CA MET A 1 14.34 -6.12 -24.20
C MET A 1 13.11 -5.22 -24.21
N HIS A 2 13.22 -3.91 -23.95
CA HIS A 2 12.07 -2.97 -23.97
C HIS A 2 11.24 -2.99 -25.25
N GLU A 3 11.84 -2.93 -26.44
CA GLU A 3 11.07 -2.93 -27.72
C GLU A 3 10.26 -4.20 -27.96
N ARG A 4 10.69 -5.35 -27.42
CA ARG A 4 9.93 -6.59 -27.51
C ARG A 4 8.75 -6.57 -26.54
N ALA A 5 8.96 -6.09 -25.32
CA ALA A 5 7.90 -5.95 -24.32
C ALA A 5 6.82 -4.97 -24.78
N GLU A 6 7.21 -3.83 -25.35
CA GLU A 6 6.28 -2.84 -25.90
C GLU A 6 5.44 -3.41 -27.05
N ARG A 7 6.04 -4.17 -27.98
CA ARG A 7 5.28 -4.84 -29.05
C ARG A 7 4.27 -5.84 -28.51
N LEU A 8 4.69 -6.71 -27.59
CA LEU A 8 3.80 -7.69 -26.95
C LEU A 8 2.67 -6.99 -26.16
N HIS A 9 2.98 -5.87 -25.50
CA HIS A 9 1.99 -5.04 -24.81
C HIS A 9 0.91 -4.54 -25.77
N GLN A 10 1.29 -3.96 -26.92
CA GLN A 10 0.35 -3.47 -27.92
C GLN A 10 -0.49 -4.60 -28.54
N GLU A 11 0.12 -5.76 -28.82
CA GLU A 11 -0.59 -6.95 -29.33
C GLU A 11 -1.63 -7.48 -28.32
N LEU A 12 -1.26 -7.54 -27.04
CA LEU A 12 -2.13 -7.99 -25.96
C LEU A 12 -3.26 -6.99 -25.70
N LEU A 13 -2.97 -5.69 -25.76
CA LEU A 13 -3.97 -4.63 -25.65
C LEU A 13 -5.04 -4.74 -26.76
N GLY A 14 -4.63 -4.93 -28.02
CA GLY A 14 -5.55 -5.15 -29.14
C GLY A 14 -6.34 -6.46 -29.04
N SER A 15 -5.76 -7.48 -28.41
CA SER A 15 -6.46 -8.75 -28.16
C SER A 15 -7.47 -8.64 -27.03
N LEU A 16 -7.13 -7.93 -25.95
CA LEU A 16 -8.05 -7.63 -24.86
C LEU A 16 -9.23 -6.79 -25.36
N ALA A 17 -8.99 -5.76 -26.18
CA ALA A 17 -10.04 -4.93 -26.77
C ALA A 17 -11.07 -5.74 -27.55
N ARG A 18 -10.64 -6.75 -28.32
CA ARG A 18 -11.53 -7.68 -29.02
C ARG A 18 -12.26 -8.63 -28.07
N ALA A 19 -11.58 -9.11 -27.02
CA ALA A 19 -12.17 -10.01 -26.05
C ALA A 19 -13.30 -9.35 -25.25
N ILE A 20 -13.18 -8.05 -24.93
CA ILE A 20 -14.21 -7.32 -24.17
C ILE A 20 -15.46 -6.97 -24.99
N GLU A 21 -15.41 -7.06 -26.32
CA GLU A 21 -16.61 -6.94 -27.17
C GLU A 21 -17.50 -8.19 -27.09
N VAL A 22 -16.96 -9.31 -26.61
CA VAL A 22 -17.65 -10.60 -26.50
C VAL A 22 -18.15 -10.81 -25.06
N PRO A 23 -19.48 -10.78 -24.79
CA PRO A 23 -20.01 -10.81 -23.42
C PRO A 23 -19.56 -12.00 -22.57
N THR A 24 -19.31 -13.16 -23.18
CA THR A 24 -18.87 -14.38 -22.49
C THR A 24 -17.41 -14.31 -22.04
N LEU A 25 -16.57 -13.54 -22.72
CA LEU A 25 -15.15 -13.42 -22.43
C LEU A 25 -14.86 -12.25 -21.47
N VAL A 26 -15.70 -11.21 -21.45
CA VAL A 26 -15.60 -10.07 -20.52
C VAL A 26 -15.52 -10.53 -19.06
N ALA A 27 -16.31 -11.54 -18.67
CA ALA A 27 -16.37 -11.99 -17.29
C ALA A 27 -15.30 -13.03 -16.92
N SER A 28 -14.43 -13.44 -17.86
CA SER A 28 -13.47 -14.51 -17.62
C SER A 28 -12.35 -14.05 -16.66
N LEU A 29 -11.83 -15.00 -15.89
CA LEU A 29 -10.68 -14.79 -15.01
C LEU A 29 -9.44 -14.38 -15.82
N GLU A 30 -9.30 -14.93 -17.02
CA GLU A 30 -8.22 -14.61 -17.97
C GLU A 30 -8.25 -13.14 -18.38
N THR A 31 -9.40 -12.59 -18.77
CA THR A 31 -9.56 -11.18 -19.12
C THR A 31 -9.17 -10.26 -17.97
N ARG A 32 -9.51 -10.64 -16.72
CA ARG A 32 -9.10 -9.90 -15.52
C ARG A 32 -7.58 -9.95 -15.31
N TYR A 33 -6.95 -11.11 -15.44
CA TYR A 33 -5.50 -11.24 -15.32
C TYR A 33 -4.75 -10.49 -16.42
N ILE A 34 -5.25 -10.51 -17.67
CA ILE A 34 -4.66 -9.74 -18.76
C ILE A 34 -4.72 -8.24 -18.44
N ALA A 35 -5.89 -7.73 -18.03
CA ALA A 35 -6.03 -6.32 -17.63
C ALA A 35 -5.11 -5.93 -16.47
N LEU A 36 -4.97 -6.81 -15.46
CA LEU A 36 -4.05 -6.64 -14.33
C LEU A 36 -2.59 -6.58 -14.79
N LEU A 37 -2.15 -7.53 -15.62
CA LEU A 37 -0.77 -7.63 -16.10
C LEU A 37 -0.38 -6.44 -16.98
N LEU A 38 -1.30 -5.96 -17.84
CA LEU A 38 -1.09 -4.73 -18.61
C LEU A 38 -0.94 -3.52 -17.68
N GLY A 39 -1.78 -3.39 -16.65
CA GLY A 39 -1.64 -2.35 -15.64
C GLY A 39 -0.30 -2.40 -14.88
N LEU A 40 0.14 -3.59 -14.50
CA LEU A 40 1.45 -3.80 -13.86
C LEU A 40 2.63 -3.48 -14.79
N TYR A 41 2.50 -3.79 -16.08
CA TYR A 41 3.49 -3.38 -17.08
C TYR A 41 3.61 -1.86 -17.14
N GLU A 42 2.49 -1.14 -17.19
CA GLU A 42 2.50 0.33 -17.24
C GLU A 42 3.09 0.97 -15.96
N ILE A 43 2.85 0.37 -14.78
CA ILE A 43 3.52 0.76 -13.53
C ILE A 43 5.04 0.55 -13.62
N SER A 44 5.47 -0.56 -14.20
CA SER A 44 6.89 -0.90 -14.37
C SER A 44 7.58 0.01 -15.41
N ALA A 45 6.90 0.32 -16.52
CA ALA A 45 7.44 1.09 -17.64
C ALA A 45 7.34 2.62 -17.48
N ALA A 46 6.56 3.11 -16.51
CA ALA A 46 6.39 4.54 -16.24
C ALA A 46 7.73 5.25 -16.01
N ASN A 47 7.85 6.49 -16.49
CA ASN A 47 9.02 7.34 -16.22
C ASN A 47 8.63 8.83 -16.24
N SER A 48 9.56 9.72 -15.91
CA SER A 48 9.28 11.15 -15.81
C SER A 48 8.94 11.84 -17.14
N ALA A 49 9.35 11.28 -18.29
CA ALA A 49 9.00 11.80 -19.62
C ALA A 49 7.65 11.27 -20.12
N ASP A 50 7.26 10.07 -19.68
CA ASP A 50 6.03 9.38 -20.09
C ASP A 50 5.35 8.78 -18.85
N ARG A 51 4.39 9.55 -18.32
CA ARG A 51 3.45 9.10 -17.30
C ARG A 51 2.51 8.09 -17.95
N ARG A 52 2.98 6.85 -18.11
CA ARG A 52 2.21 5.72 -18.60
C ARG A 52 0.86 5.66 -17.88
N SER A 53 -0.21 5.45 -18.64
CA SER A 53 -1.59 5.60 -18.14
C SER A 53 -2.13 4.27 -17.62
N HIS A 54 -1.55 3.77 -16.53
CA HIS A 54 -2.12 2.62 -15.81
C HIS A 54 -3.55 2.90 -15.29
N HIS A 55 -3.96 4.18 -15.25
CA HIS A 55 -5.33 4.61 -14.94
C HIS A 55 -6.41 3.97 -15.82
N ALA A 56 -6.15 3.83 -17.13
CA ALA A 56 -7.08 3.19 -18.04
C ALA A 56 -7.29 1.72 -17.69
N HIS A 57 -6.20 1.02 -17.34
CA HIS A 57 -6.24 -0.38 -16.89
C HIS A 57 -6.94 -0.53 -15.54
N ALA A 58 -6.69 0.38 -14.58
CA ALA A 58 -7.39 0.38 -13.30
C ALA A 58 -8.91 0.56 -13.46
N LYS A 59 -9.35 1.49 -14.32
CA LYS A 59 -10.77 1.68 -14.66
C LYS A 59 -11.37 0.46 -15.36
N GLY A 60 -10.66 -0.09 -16.34
CA GLY A 60 -11.08 -1.31 -17.05
C GLY A 60 -11.24 -2.48 -16.08
N LEU A 61 -10.26 -2.69 -15.19
CA LEU A 61 -10.30 -3.74 -14.18
C LEU A 61 -11.45 -3.53 -13.19
N SER A 62 -11.68 -2.28 -12.75
CA SER A 62 -12.84 -1.94 -11.91
C SER A 62 -14.15 -2.29 -12.59
N ALA A 63 -14.31 -1.97 -13.87
CA ALA A 63 -15.49 -2.33 -14.66
C ALA A 63 -15.67 -3.86 -14.80
N LEU A 64 -14.59 -4.60 -15.05
CA LEU A 64 -14.61 -6.07 -15.13
C LEU A 64 -14.98 -6.72 -13.79
N LEU A 65 -14.58 -6.11 -12.68
CA LEU A 65 -14.92 -6.54 -11.33
C LEU A 65 -16.28 -5.99 -10.84
N LYS A 66 -16.93 -5.13 -11.64
CA LYS A 66 -18.17 -4.40 -11.29
C LYS A 66 -18.03 -3.58 -10.01
N THR A 67 -16.84 -2.98 -9.81
CA THR A 67 -16.49 -2.12 -8.68
C THR A 67 -16.54 -0.65 -9.11
N GLY A 68 -16.59 0.26 -8.14
CA GLY A 68 -16.19 1.64 -8.39
C GLY A 68 -14.68 1.74 -8.62
N THR A 69 -14.20 2.95 -8.95
CA THR A 69 -12.80 3.19 -9.32
C THR A 69 -11.86 3.44 -8.12
N SER A 70 -12.41 3.50 -6.89
CA SER A 70 -11.58 3.64 -5.69
C SER A 70 -11.01 2.28 -5.29
N PRO A 71 -9.75 2.19 -4.80
CA PRO A 71 -9.21 0.99 -4.17
C PRO A 71 -10.13 0.42 -3.08
N LEU A 72 -10.86 1.29 -2.39
CA LEU A 72 -11.76 0.93 -1.30
C LEU A 72 -13.07 0.31 -1.79
N ASP A 73 -13.46 0.52 -3.06
CA ASP A 73 -14.62 -0.15 -3.63
C ASP A 73 -14.39 -1.66 -3.75
N LEU A 74 -13.13 -2.09 -3.90
CA LEU A 74 -12.75 -3.50 -3.82
C LEU A 74 -13.06 -4.08 -2.43
N LEU A 75 -12.82 -3.30 -1.36
CA LEU A 75 -13.14 -3.70 0.02
C LEU A 75 -14.66 -3.76 0.26
N ARG A 76 -15.41 -2.78 -0.26
CA ARG A 76 -16.87 -2.70 -0.13
C ARG A 76 -17.55 -3.92 -0.74
N ILE A 77 -17.09 -4.37 -1.91
CA ILE A 77 -17.67 -5.54 -2.58
C ILE A 77 -17.51 -6.82 -1.77
N ILE A 78 -16.37 -6.98 -1.12
CA ILE A 78 -16.16 -8.12 -0.24
C ILE A 78 -17.05 -8.01 0.99
N ARG A 79 -17.10 -6.85 1.65
CA ARG A 79 -17.94 -6.63 2.83
C ARG A 79 -19.42 -6.92 2.54
N ASP A 80 -19.90 -6.47 1.40
CA ASP A 80 -21.31 -6.57 1.00
C ASP A 80 -21.65 -7.95 0.40
N GLY A 81 -20.66 -8.84 0.24
CA GLY A 81 -20.81 -10.21 -0.22
C GLY A 81 -21.12 -10.41 -1.70
N ASN A 82 -20.91 -9.36 -2.50
CA ASN A 82 -21.15 -9.37 -3.94
C ASN A 82 -19.90 -9.77 -4.72
N ARG A 83 -19.25 -10.89 -4.39
CA ARG A 83 -18.13 -11.38 -5.21
C ARG A 83 -18.67 -11.69 -6.62
N PRO A 84 -18.11 -11.14 -7.71
CA PRO A 84 -18.56 -11.46 -9.05
C PRO A 84 -18.24 -12.93 -9.35
N ASP A 85 -19.26 -13.77 -9.20
CA ASP A 85 -19.38 -15.20 -9.49
C ASP A 85 -18.12 -15.85 -10.09
N THR A 86 -17.41 -16.61 -9.28
CA THR A 86 -16.66 -17.76 -9.80
C THR A 86 -17.69 -18.83 -10.13
N ASN A 87 -17.99 -19.00 -11.42
CA ASN A 87 -18.81 -20.11 -11.91
C ASN A 87 -18.32 -21.44 -11.33
N GLY A 88 -19.07 -21.97 -10.37
CA GLY A 88 -18.88 -23.28 -9.77
C GLY A 88 -20.23 -23.79 -9.27
N LEU A 89 -20.84 -24.65 -10.08
CA LEU A 89 -22.06 -25.43 -9.85
C LEU A 89 -22.51 -25.51 -8.37
N SER A 90 -23.41 -24.63 -7.94
CA SER A 90 -24.15 -24.82 -6.69
C SER A 90 -25.42 -25.62 -6.97
N GLY A 91 -25.28 -26.95 -6.95
CA GLY A 91 -26.41 -27.84 -6.74
C GLY A 91 -27.09 -27.54 -5.41
N HIS A 92 -28.41 -27.44 -5.45
CA HIS A 92 -29.29 -27.27 -4.30
C HIS A 92 -29.05 -28.37 -3.26
N CYS A 93 -28.43 -28.03 -2.12
CA CYS A 93 -28.50 -28.83 -0.90
C CYS A 93 -28.85 -27.89 0.27
N GLN A 94 -30.11 -27.91 0.69
CA GLN A 94 -30.55 -27.33 1.95
C GLN A 94 -29.92 -28.13 3.09
N GLY A 95 -28.90 -27.56 3.71
CA GLY A 95 -28.30 -28.03 4.96
C GLY A 95 -27.61 -26.84 5.61
N THR A 96 -27.73 -26.74 6.93
CA THR A 96 -27.12 -25.75 7.82
C THR A 96 -25.59 -25.65 7.60
N GLN A 97 -25.17 -24.92 6.58
CA GLN A 97 -23.77 -24.53 6.41
C GLN A 97 -23.53 -23.19 7.13
N PRO A 98 -22.41 -23.04 7.85
CA PRO A 98 -22.02 -21.74 8.37
C PRO A 98 -21.89 -20.79 7.18
N ARG A 99 -22.60 -19.66 7.22
CA ARG A 99 -22.49 -18.62 6.20
C ARG A 99 -21.01 -18.27 6.07
N PHE A 100 -20.37 -18.70 4.98
CA PHE A 100 -19.02 -18.26 4.64
C PHE A 100 -19.10 -16.75 4.45
N ARG A 101 -18.73 -15.99 5.49
CA ARG A 101 -18.60 -14.54 5.36
C ARG A 101 -17.51 -14.27 4.31
N PRO A 102 -17.80 -13.47 3.28
CA PRO A 102 -16.79 -13.09 2.30
C PRO A 102 -15.63 -12.41 3.03
N ARG A 103 -14.41 -12.85 2.70
CA ARG A 103 -13.18 -12.57 3.48
C ARG A 103 -12.49 -11.35 2.90
N GLY A 104 -12.18 -10.37 3.75
CA GLY A 104 -11.54 -9.11 3.39
C GLY A 104 -10.24 -9.25 2.60
N ILE A 105 -9.88 -8.22 1.81
CA ILE A 105 -8.60 -8.19 1.05
C ILE A 105 -7.41 -8.31 1.99
N PHE A 106 -7.52 -7.70 3.19
CA PHE A 106 -6.45 -7.69 4.18
C PHE A 106 -6.72 -8.66 5.34
N SER A 107 -7.48 -9.73 5.09
CA SER A 107 -7.82 -10.76 6.07
C SER A 107 -7.05 -12.05 5.79
N VAL A 108 -6.14 -12.46 6.70
CA VAL A 108 -5.49 -13.78 6.64
C VAL A 108 -6.27 -14.78 7.52
N PRO A 109 -6.96 -15.78 6.94
CA PRO A 109 -7.87 -16.66 7.68
C PRO A 109 -7.21 -17.45 8.81
N ALA A 110 -5.93 -17.80 8.65
CA ALA A 110 -5.18 -18.57 9.64
C ALA A 110 -4.75 -17.74 10.87
N LEU A 111 -4.95 -16.41 10.84
CA LEU A 111 -4.32 -15.47 11.77
C LEU A 111 -5.33 -14.44 12.35
N SER A 112 -6.62 -14.65 12.11
CA SER A 112 -7.73 -13.75 12.50
C SER A 112 -8.31 -14.11 13.87
N ASP A 113 -7.63 -13.74 14.96
CA ASP A 113 -8.15 -13.87 16.33
C ASP A 113 -8.81 -12.58 16.87
N GLY A 114 -8.95 -11.53 16.05
CA GLY A 114 -9.52 -10.24 16.48
C GLY A 114 -10.89 -9.93 15.89
N GLU A 115 -11.72 -9.22 16.65
CA GLU A 115 -13.10 -8.85 16.29
C GLU A 115 -13.17 -7.82 15.14
N GLU A 116 -12.17 -6.95 15.02
CA GLU A 116 -12.16 -5.86 14.05
C GLU A 116 -11.35 -6.21 12.79
N CYS A 117 -11.95 -5.98 11.61
CA CYS A 117 -11.34 -6.22 10.32
C CYS A 117 -10.66 -4.94 9.79
N LEU A 118 -9.45 -5.07 9.22
CA LEU A 118 -8.73 -3.94 8.66
C LEU A 118 -9.50 -3.27 7.51
N ASP A 119 -10.21 -4.04 6.70
CA ASP A 119 -11.02 -3.50 5.62
C ASP A 119 -12.07 -2.49 6.12
N ASN A 120 -12.71 -2.78 7.27
CA ASN A 120 -13.68 -1.86 7.88
C ASN A 120 -12.99 -0.60 8.40
N LEU A 121 -11.83 -0.74 9.03
CA LEU A 121 -11.03 0.40 9.50
C LEU A 121 -10.61 1.33 8.36
N MET A 122 -10.25 0.76 7.20
CA MET A 122 -9.91 1.52 6.00
C MET A 122 -11.11 2.27 5.43
N LEU A 123 -12.31 1.66 5.46
CA LEU A 123 -13.54 2.31 5.03
C LEU A 123 -13.96 3.45 5.97
N ASP A 124 -13.81 3.25 7.28
CA ASP A 124 -14.08 4.27 8.29
C ASP A 124 -13.09 5.45 8.14
N LEU A 125 -11.82 5.16 7.87
CA LEU A 125 -10.80 6.19 7.59
C LEU A 125 -11.16 7.05 6.38
N ASP A 126 -11.63 6.45 5.28
CA ASP A 126 -12.02 7.19 4.08
C ASP A 126 -13.24 8.10 4.31
N SER A 127 -14.23 7.58 5.02
CA SER A 127 -15.40 8.37 5.43
C SER A 127 -14.97 9.55 6.30
N LEU A 128 -14.10 9.31 7.28
CA LEU A 128 -13.60 10.33 8.19
C LEU A 128 -12.72 11.35 7.46
N GLN A 129 -11.85 10.92 6.55
CA GLN A 129 -10.98 11.79 5.75
C GLN A 129 -11.81 12.72 4.85
N THR A 130 -12.91 12.22 4.27
CA THR A 130 -13.83 13.03 3.45
C THR A 130 -14.52 14.12 4.28
N ARG A 131 -15.06 13.74 5.45
CA ARG A 131 -15.65 14.69 6.41
C ARG A 131 -14.64 15.71 6.90
N PHE A 132 -13.43 15.27 7.26
CA PHE A 132 -12.36 16.14 7.72
C PHE A 132 -11.94 17.15 6.64
N SER A 133 -11.74 16.70 5.40
CA SER A 133 -11.36 17.60 4.30
C SER A 133 -12.42 18.68 4.07
N THR A 134 -13.70 18.29 4.12
CA THR A 134 -14.83 19.24 3.97
C THR A 134 -14.87 20.24 5.13
N ALA A 135 -14.67 19.77 6.37
CA ALA A 135 -14.60 20.63 7.56
C ALA A 135 -13.40 21.59 7.51
N PHE A 136 -12.24 21.10 7.05
CA PHE A 136 -11.01 21.86 6.94
C PHE A 136 -11.12 22.97 5.88
N ASP A 137 -11.69 22.66 4.71
CA ASP A 137 -11.90 23.63 3.63
C ASP A 137 -12.93 24.71 4.01
N THR A 138 -13.95 24.34 4.78
CA THR A 138 -14.99 25.28 5.25
C THR A 138 -14.62 26.03 6.53
N GLY A 139 -13.59 25.57 7.25
CA GLY A 139 -13.21 26.06 8.58
C GLY A 139 -14.21 25.71 9.69
N ILE A 140 -15.15 24.79 9.44
CA ILE A 140 -16.21 24.42 10.39
C ILE A 140 -16.02 22.97 10.83
N PHE A 141 -15.49 22.79 12.04
CA PHE A 141 -15.33 21.49 12.66
C PHE A 141 -16.56 21.14 13.50
N SER A 142 -17.13 19.96 13.27
CA SER A 142 -18.20 19.44 14.13
C SER A 142 -17.65 19.15 15.54
N PRO A 143 -18.42 19.44 16.61
CA PRO A 143 -18.07 18.99 17.95
C PRO A 143 -17.80 17.47 17.96
N GLY A 144 -16.72 17.04 18.61
CA GLY A 144 -16.35 15.63 18.70
C GLY A 144 -15.52 15.08 17.52
N LEU A 145 -15.28 15.84 16.45
CA LEU A 145 -14.48 15.31 15.32
C LEU A 145 -13.07 14.87 15.74
N GLY A 146 -12.42 15.62 16.63
CA GLY A 146 -11.10 15.24 17.17
C GLY A 146 -11.14 13.95 18.01
N GLU A 147 -12.24 13.72 18.73
CA GLU A 147 -12.46 12.48 19.50
C GLU A 147 -12.70 11.29 18.54
N GLU A 148 -13.43 11.49 17.45
CA GLU A 148 -13.62 10.48 16.40
C GLU A 148 -12.30 10.10 15.72
N ILE A 149 -11.46 11.10 15.37
CA ILE A 149 -10.13 10.87 14.77
C ILE A 149 -9.23 10.11 15.74
N SER A 150 -9.20 10.53 17.01
CA SER A 150 -8.41 9.85 18.05
C SER A 150 -8.92 8.42 18.31
N SER A 151 -10.23 8.23 18.36
CA SER A 151 -10.85 6.91 18.51
C SER A 151 -10.49 5.97 17.36
N LEU A 152 -10.48 6.47 16.12
CA LEU A 152 -10.05 5.68 14.98
C LEU A 152 -8.57 5.28 15.09
N TYR A 153 -7.69 6.18 15.55
CA TYR A 153 -6.28 5.84 15.81
C TYR A 153 -6.12 4.69 16.80
N GLU A 154 -6.87 4.73 17.91
CA GLU A 154 -6.85 3.69 18.93
C GLU A 154 -7.38 2.35 18.40
N ARG A 155 -8.39 2.36 17.53
CA ARG A 155 -8.88 1.15 16.86
C ARG A 155 -7.83 0.51 15.95
N PHE A 156 -7.11 1.30 15.15
CA PHE A 156 -5.95 0.78 14.38
C PHE A 156 -4.84 0.21 15.28
N SER A 157 -4.59 0.85 16.43
CA SER A 157 -3.59 0.40 17.41
C SER A 157 -4.01 -0.90 18.09
N SER A 158 -5.30 -1.03 18.45
CA SER A 158 -5.91 -2.25 18.98
C SER A 158 -5.91 -3.39 17.97
N TRP A 159 -6.21 -3.09 16.70
CA TRP A 159 -6.10 -4.06 15.61
C TRP A 159 -4.68 -4.63 15.52
N SER A 160 -3.67 -3.76 15.62
CA SER A 160 -2.25 -4.13 15.56
C SER A 160 -1.82 -4.99 16.76
N SER A 161 -2.21 -4.61 17.98
CA SER A 161 -1.82 -5.32 19.20
C SER A 161 -2.53 -6.67 19.36
N SER A 162 -3.76 -6.80 18.86
CA SER A 162 -4.56 -8.03 18.91
C SER A 162 -4.12 -9.12 17.94
N ARG A 163 -3.18 -8.84 17.01
CA ARG A 163 -2.71 -9.86 16.06
C ARG A 163 -1.97 -10.99 16.76
N CYS A 164 -2.16 -12.21 16.26
CA CYS A 164 -1.42 -13.38 16.73
C CYS A 164 0.09 -13.21 16.47
N PRO A 165 0.98 -13.87 17.26
CA PRO A 165 2.42 -13.70 17.14
C PRO A 165 2.99 -13.97 15.75
N GLY A 166 2.46 -14.97 15.02
CA GLY A 166 2.95 -15.32 13.68
C GLY A 166 2.64 -14.28 12.59
N PHE A 167 1.69 -13.36 12.84
CA PHE A 167 1.41 -12.25 11.94
C PHE A 167 2.20 -10.99 12.29
N LYS A 168 2.76 -10.90 13.50
CA LYS A 168 3.48 -9.71 13.96
C LYS A 168 4.88 -9.62 13.34
N PRO A 169 5.41 -8.41 13.11
CA PRO A 169 6.79 -8.23 12.68
C PRO A 169 7.73 -8.80 13.76
N ILE A 170 8.80 -9.45 13.33
CA ILE A 170 9.84 -9.98 14.22
C ILE A 170 11.13 -9.22 13.96
N THR A 171 11.64 -8.52 14.96
CA THR A 171 12.93 -7.85 14.87
C THR A 171 14.07 -8.86 14.80
N VAL A 172 14.84 -8.81 13.71
CA VAL A 172 15.99 -9.68 13.48
C VAL A 172 17.26 -9.06 14.03
N THR A 173 17.46 -7.75 13.84
CA THR A 173 18.66 -7.05 14.28
C THR A 173 18.43 -5.55 14.42
N HIS A 174 19.44 -4.83 14.94
CA HIS A 174 19.52 -3.38 14.95
C HIS A 174 20.78 -2.92 14.24
N LEU A 175 20.63 -2.20 13.12
CA LEU A 175 21.73 -1.57 12.41
C LEU A 175 22.26 -0.39 13.20
N LYS A 176 23.58 -0.35 13.37
CA LYS A 176 24.28 0.79 13.96
C LYS A 176 24.46 1.87 12.90
N GLN A 177 24.50 3.12 13.34
CA GLN A 177 24.82 4.22 12.44
C GLN A 177 26.25 4.08 11.91
N SER A 178 26.41 4.03 10.58
CA SER A 178 27.73 4.08 9.95
C SER A 178 28.42 5.42 10.24
N ALA A 179 29.71 5.37 10.55
CA ALA A 179 30.55 6.56 10.80
C ALA A 179 30.91 7.32 9.51
N VAL A 180 30.61 6.75 8.33
CA VAL A 180 30.95 7.34 7.03
C VAL A 180 29.86 8.36 6.63
N ASN A 181 30.27 9.59 6.36
CA ASN A 181 29.40 10.72 5.97
C ASN A 181 28.74 10.59 4.59
N SER A 182 28.84 9.45 3.91
CA SER A 182 28.06 9.17 2.71
C SER A 182 26.59 9.03 3.06
N GLY A 183 25.69 9.51 2.20
CA GLY A 183 24.25 9.38 2.43
C GLY A 183 23.82 7.93 2.72
N ILE A 184 22.79 7.76 3.55
CA ILE A 184 22.29 6.43 3.95
C ILE A 184 21.73 5.72 2.70
N ALA A 185 22.37 4.61 2.29
CA ALA A 185 21.97 3.76 1.18
C ALA A 185 20.62 3.07 1.43
N ALA A 186 19.92 2.63 0.38
CA ALA A 186 18.63 1.95 0.53
C ALA A 186 18.75 0.70 1.41
N GLY A 187 17.76 0.46 2.28
CA GLY A 187 17.78 -0.62 3.27
C GLY A 187 18.68 -0.39 4.49
N CYS A 188 19.53 0.65 4.49
CA CYS A 188 20.59 0.82 5.48
C CYS A 188 20.26 1.83 6.58
N TRP A 189 18.99 2.13 6.83
CA TRP A 189 18.60 3.07 7.90
C TRP A 189 19.05 2.55 9.27
N PRO A 190 19.73 3.38 10.08
CA PRO A 190 20.12 2.99 11.43
C PRO A 190 18.88 2.73 12.30
N GLY A 191 18.85 1.58 12.96
CA GLY A 191 17.71 1.17 13.77
C GLY A 191 17.30 -0.27 13.47
N ARG A 192 16.04 -0.57 13.74
CA ARG A 192 15.50 -1.92 13.69
C ARG A 192 15.39 -2.47 12.27
N ILE A 193 15.62 -3.77 12.11
CA ILE A 193 15.24 -4.52 10.92
C ILE A 193 14.24 -5.59 11.33
N ASP A 194 13.09 -5.61 10.67
CA ASP A 194 12.03 -6.56 10.93
C ASP A 194 11.89 -7.57 9.77
N THR A 195 11.58 -8.82 10.12
CA THR A 195 11.14 -9.87 9.19
C THR A 195 9.66 -10.16 9.38
N TYR A 196 9.05 -10.74 8.36
CA TYR A 196 7.61 -11.00 8.30
C TYR A 196 7.36 -12.43 7.81
N PHE A 197 6.12 -12.90 7.94
CA PHE A 197 5.73 -14.21 7.42
C PHE A 197 5.92 -14.30 5.90
N ASP A 198 5.45 -13.27 5.17
CA ASP A 198 5.63 -13.12 3.73
C ASP A 198 5.56 -11.63 3.34
N LEU A 199 5.78 -11.33 2.06
CA LEU A 199 5.71 -9.96 1.52
C LEU A 199 4.30 -9.36 1.61
N TYR A 200 3.25 -10.18 1.55
CA TYR A 200 1.88 -9.71 1.67
C TYR A 200 1.61 -9.19 3.09
N VAL A 201 1.97 -9.96 4.13
CA VAL A 201 1.85 -9.56 5.53
C VAL A 201 2.65 -8.28 5.79
N ALA A 202 3.87 -8.17 5.26
CA ALA A 202 4.68 -6.96 5.35
C ALA A 202 3.98 -5.74 4.69
N GLY A 203 3.37 -5.94 3.52
CA GLY A 203 2.55 -4.94 2.83
C GLY A 203 1.32 -4.51 3.65
N VAL A 204 0.61 -5.45 4.27
CA VAL A 204 -0.55 -5.16 5.14
C VAL A 204 -0.15 -4.30 6.33
N TRP A 205 0.97 -4.61 6.99
CA TRP A 205 1.52 -3.77 8.06
C TRP A 205 1.83 -2.35 7.58
N ASN A 206 2.38 -2.20 6.38
CA ASN A 206 2.67 -0.88 5.82
C ASN A 206 1.41 -0.11 5.40
N ILE A 207 0.32 -0.79 5.03
CA ILE A 207 -1.00 -0.18 4.85
C ILE A 207 -1.50 0.39 6.17
N VAL A 208 -1.47 -0.40 7.25
CA VAL A 208 -1.88 0.02 8.61
C VAL A 208 -1.09 1.24 9.08
N ARG A 209 0.24 1.20 8.97
CA ARG A 209 1.13 2.30 9.35
C ARG A 209 0.87 3.56 8.55
N THR A 210 0.66 3.43 7.24
CA THR A 210 0.32 4.58 6.37
C THR A 210 -1.05 5.17 6.72
N SER A 211 -2.02 4.33 7.09
CA SER A 211 -3.33 4.77 7.57
C SER A 211 -3.23 5.51 8.91
N GLN A 212 -2.41 5.02 9.85
CA GLN A 212 -2.12 5.73 11.10
C GLN A 212 -1.47 7.09 10.85
N LEU A 213 -0.53 7.20 9.90
CA LEU A 213 0.06 8.50 9.52
C LEU A 213 -0.96 9.49 8.96
N ARG A 214 -1.95 9.02 8.17
CA ARG A 214 -3.06 9.86 7.70
C ARG A 214 -3.93 10.36 8.84
N ILE A 215 -4.20 9.52 9.83
CA ILE A 215 -4.96 9.91 11.03
C ILE A 215 -4.19 10.96 11.83
N ILE A 216 -2.88 10.74 12.02
CA ILE A 216 -1.99 11.71 12.68
C ILE A 216 -1.95 13.04 11.91
N ASP A 217 -1.88 13.02 10.58
CA ASP A 217 -1.91 14.23 9.75
C ASP A 217 -3.19 15.06 9.96
N MET A 218 -4.35 14.40 10.06
CA MET A 218 -5.61 15.09 10.39
C MET A 218 -5.54 15.71 11.79
N MET A 219 -4.99 15.02 12.79
CA MET A 219 -4.82 15.55 14.14
C MET A 219 -3.89 16.75 14.18
N VAL A 220 -2.71 16.67 13.54
CA VAL A 220 -1.73 17.77 13.49
C VAL A 220 -2.34 18.99 12.81
N LYS A 221 -3.03 18.81 11.67
CA LYS A 221 -3.72 19.91 10.97
C LYS A 221 -4.82 20.55 11.81
N MET A 222 -5.58 19.75 12.55
CA MET A 222 -6.62 20.24 13.45
C MET A 222 -6.01 21.03 14.62
N SER A 223 -4.96 20.51 15.25
CA SER A 223 -4.22 21.18 16.32
C SER A 223 -3.62 22.52 15.87
N ASP A 224 -2.99 22.55 14.70
CA ASP A 224 -2.42 23.77 14.14
C ASP A 224 -3.51 24.81 13.81
N HIS A 225 -4.68 24.37 13.33
CA HIS A 225 -5.83 25.26 13.10
C HIS A 225 -6.36 25.88 14.40
N HIS A 226 -6.35 25.13 15.50
CA HIS A 226 -6.77 25.63 16.83
C HIS A 226 -5.66 26.34 17.60
N VAL A 227 -4.46 26.49 17.01
CA VAL A 227 -3.26 27.05 17.67
C VAL A 227 -2.89 26.28 18.96
N ASP A 228 -3.24 24.99 19.01
CA ASP A 228 -2.91 24.08 20.11
C ASP A 228 -1.60 23.35 19.80
N ARG A 229 -0.48 24.02 20.12
CA ARG A 229 0.86 23.47 19.90
C ARG A 229 1.16 22.25 20.78
N GLU A 230 0.52 22.11 21.94
CA GLU A 230 0.74 20.97 22.85
C GLU A 230 0.19 19.68 22.25
N ALA A 231 -0.96 19.74 21.59
CA ALA A 231 -1.51 18.60 20.87
C ALA A 231 -0.63 18.17 19.69
N SER A 232 -0.04 19.09 18.92
CA SER A 232 0.92 18.73 17.85
C SER A 232 2.17 18.04 18.41
N LEU A 233 2.67 18.47 19.57
CA LEU A 233 3.80 17.83 20.26
C LEU A 233 3.50 16.40 20.74
N HIS A 234 2.23 16.06 20.94
CA HIS A 234 1.80 14.70 21.28
C HIS A 234 1.83 13.74 20.08
N TRP A 235 1.47 14.21 18.90
CA TRP A 235 1.29 13.37 17.71
C TRP A 235 2.56 13.17 16.88
N ILE A 236 3.44 14.16 16.82
CA ILE A 236 4.69 14.10 16.04
C ILE A 236 5.61 12.93 16.47
N PRO A 237 5.86 12.68 17.77
CA PRO A 237 6.68 11.54 18.19
C PRO A 237 6.09 10.20 17.78
N ARG A 238 4.76 10.06 17.78
CA ARG A 238 4.07 8.84 17.31
C ARG A 238 4.25 8.66 15.81
N ALA A 239 4.09 9.73 15.03
CA ALA A 239 4.35 9.68 13.60
C ALA A 239 5.78 9.23 13.28
N ASN A 240 6.78 9.72 14.02
CA ASN A 240 8.17 9.30 13.86
C ASN A 240 8.33 7.80 14.13
N ALA A 241 7.74 7.27 15.21
CA ALA A 241 7.78 5.84 15.52
C ALA A 241 7.12 4.99 14.42
N VAL A 242 5.98 5.43 13.87
CA VAL A 242 5.30 4.74 12.75
C VAL A 242 6.16 4.76 11.49
N VAL A 243 6.86 5.85 11.19
CA VAL A 243 7.81 5.93 10.07
C VAL A 243 9.03 5.03 10.30
N GLU A 244 9.54 4.95 11.53
CA GLU A 244 10.60 4.00 11.90
C GLU A 244 10.16 2.56 11.68
N ASP A 245 8.91 2.21 12.00
CA ASP A 245 8.35 0.89 11.73
C ASP A 245 8.23 0.58 10.21
N ILE A 246 7.88 1.58 9.38
CA ILE A 246 7.91 1.45 7.92
C ILE A 246 9.35 1.22 7.45
N MET A 247 10.31 2.02 7.95
CA MET A 247 11.73 1.91 7.58
C MET A 247 12.34 0.57 7.98
N ALA A 248 11.95 0.02 9.13
CA ALA A 248 12.39 -1.30 9.61
C ALA A 248 11.94 -2.45 8.69
N SER A 249 10.86 -2.26 7.92
CA SER A 249 10.37 -3.23 6.95
C SER A 249 11.10 -3.20 5.60
N ILE A 250 11.87 -2.14 5.32
CA ILE A 250 12.45 -1.91 3.99
C ILE A 250 13.38 -3.04 3.57
N PRO A 251 14.35 -3.51 4.38
CA PRO A 251 15.24 -4.59 3.97
C PRO A 251 14.48 -5.84 3.55
N TYR A 252 13.48 -6.26 4.34
CA TYR A 252 12.67 -7.44 4.04
C TYR A 252 11.95 -7.36 2.68
N HIS A 253 11.52 -6.16 2.26
CA HIS A 253 10.91 -5.98 0.94
C HIS A 253 11.92 -5.95 -0.20
N LEU A 254 13.14 -5.47 0.05
CA LEU A 254 14.09 -5.12 -1.01
C LEU A 254 15.20 -6.15 -1.22
N THR A 255 15.43 -7.07 -0.28
CA THR A 255 16.49 -8.09 -0.35
C THR A 255 15.89 -9.46 -0.67
N ASP A 256 16.58 -10.29 -1.47
CA ASP A 256 16.18 -11.69 -1.66
C ASP A 256 16.50 -12.54 -0.41
N ASN A 257 17.67 -12.29 0.18
CA ASN A 257 18.12 -12.93 1.40
C ASN A 257 18.46 -11.90 2.49
N LEU A 258 17.54 -11.74 3.45
CA LEU A 258 17.70 -10.79 4.55
C LEU A 258 18.90 -11.12 5.45
N HIS A 259 19.20 -12.41 5.65
CA HIS A 259 20.34 -12.82 6.49
C HIS A 259 21.67 -12.44 5.84
N ALA A 260 21.82 -12.72 4.53
CA ALA A 260 23.02 -12.32 3.78
C ALA A 260 23.21 -10.79 3.81
N PHE A 261 22.14 -10.01 3.62
CA PHE A 261 22.19 -8.55 3.74
C PHE A 261 22.69 -8.09 5.12
N ILE A 262 22.22 -8.72 6.20
CA ILE A 262 22.65 -8.36 7.57
C ILE A 262 24.14 -8.69 7.80
N ASP A 263 24.60 -9.84 7.32
CA ASP A 263 26.00 -10.27 7.46
C ASP A 263 26.94 -9.38 6.64
N GLU A 264 26.53 -8.99 5.44
CA GLU A 264 27.27 -8.11 4.54
C GLU A 264 27.23 -6.64 4.98
N TYR A 265 26.23 -6.20 5.75
CA TYR A 265 26.15 -4.82 6.22
C TYR A 265 27.42 -4.34 6.93
N ALA A 266 28.10 -5.25 7.64
CA ALA A 266 29.36 -4.95 8.32
C ALA A 266 30.50 -4.52 7.36
N THR A 267 30.42 -4.89 6.09
CA THR A 267 31.40 -4.51 5.05
C THR A 267 31.11 -3.15 4.42
N GLY A 268 29.95 -2.54 4.74
CA GLY A 268 29.55 -1.20 4.30
C GLY A 268 28.93 -1.13 2.91
N GLU A 269 28.62 -2.28 2.30
CA GLU A 269 27.90 -2.34 1.03
C GLU A 269 26.38 -2.24 1.26
N GLY A 270 25.68 -1.66 0.28
CA GLY A 270 24.22 -1.55 0.31
C GLY A 270 23.55 -2.89 0.02
N ILE A 271 22.34 -2.85 -0.54
CA ILE A 271 21.67 -4.08 -1.00
C ILE A 271 22.42 -4.63 -2.23
N ASN A 272 23.08 -5.78 -2.06
CA ASN A 272 23.79 -6.50 -3.12
C ASN A 272 22.88 -7.47 -3.88
N ASP A 273 22.03 -8.21 -3.15
CA ASP A 273 21.10 -9.17 -3.74
C ASP A 273 19.64 -8.67 -3.63
N ARG A 274 19.12 -8.21 -4.77
CA ARG A 274 17.78 -7.60 -4.85
C ARG A 274 16.69 -8.67 -4.76
N GLY A 275 15.67 -8.38 -3.96
CA GLY A 275 14.49 -9.20 -3.84
C GLY A 275 13.57 -9.13 -5.06
N LYS A 276 12.44 -9.83 -4.94
CA LYS A 276 11.39 -9.87 -5.98
C LYS A 276 10.73 -8.50 -6.15
N SER A 277 10.42 -8.10 -7.39
CA SER A 277 9.72 -6.84 -7.72
C SER A 277 8.40 -6.65 -6.95
N LEU A 278 7.75 -7.74 -6.52
CA LEU A 278 6.58 -7.68 -5.64
C LEU A 278 6.85 -6.90 -4.34
N GLY A 279 8.03 -7.07 -3.73
CA GLY A 279 8.39 -6.34 -2.51
C GLY A 279 8.47 -4.83 -2.74
N GLY A 280 9.09 -4.40 -3.85
CA GLY A 280 9.10 -3.00 -4.26
C GLY A 280 7.70 -2.45 -4.55
N LEU A 281 6.85 -3.24 -5.21
CA LEU A 281 5.48 -2.87 -5.56
C LEU A 281 4.63 -2.60 -4.30
N LEU A 282 4.77 -3.43 -3.27
CA LEU A 282 4.05 -3.29 -2.00
C LEU A 282 4.60 -2.17 -1.11
N LEU A 283 5.87 -1.78 -1.30
CA LEU A 283 6.54 -0.77 -0.48
C LEU A 283 6.49 0.65 -1.08
N MET A 284 6.36 0.77 -2.40
CA MET A 284 6.42 2.04 -3.13
C MET A 284 5.39 3.08 -2.64
N HIS A 285 4.09 2.74 -2.61
CA HIS A 285 3.08 3.69 -2.15
C HIS A 285 3.22 4.09 -0.67
N PRO A 286 3.47 3.16 0.28
CA PRO A 286 3.79 3.50 1.67
C PRO A 286 4.94 4.51 1.80
N LEU A 287 6.07 4.29 1.12
CA LEU A 287 7.22 5.21 1.16
C LEU A 287 6.87 6.58 0.59
N TYR A 288 6.17 6.62 -0.53
CA TYR A 288 5.75 7.89 -1.13
C TYR A 288 4.86 8.67 -0.17
N VAL A 289 3.79 8.05 0.34
CA VAL A 289 2.85 8.72 1.25
C VAL A 289 3.56 9.21 2.51
N ALA A 290 4.34 8.35 3.17
CA ALA A 290 5.06 8.72 4.39
C ALA A 290 6.08 9.86 4.16
N SER A 291 6.74 9.88 3.00
CA SER A 291 7.72 10.92 2.66
C SER A 291 7.13 12.30 2.35
N ASN A 292 5.81 12.40 2.17
CA ASN A 292 5.12 13.64 1.83
C ASN A 292 4.52 14.38 3.04
N PHE A 293 4.52 13.78 4.23
CA PHE A 293 4.07 14.47 5.43
C PHE A 293 5.10 15.49 5.91
N SER A 294 4.67 16.75 6.06
CA SER A 294 5.54 17.88 6.42
C SER A 294 6.13 17.78 7.83
N PHE A 295 5.42 17.12 8.74
CA PHE A 295 5.85 16.89 10.13
C PHE A 295 6.89 15.79 10.29
N ILE A 296 7.16 15.00 9.24
CA ILE A 296 8.21 13.97 9.27
C ILE A 296 9.59 14.62 9.04
N PRO A 297 10.62 14.30 9.85
CA PRO A 297 11.96 14.85 9.70
C PRO A 297 12.54 14.69 8.29
N GLU A 298 13.18 15.75 7.80
CA GLU A 298 13.71 15.80 6.44
C GLU A 298 14.66 14.64 6.12
N LYS A 299 15.49 14.22 7.07
CA LYS A 299 16.41 13.08 6.92
C LYS A 299 15.66 11.77 6.64
N MET A 300 14.53 11.52 7.31
CA MET A 300 13.69 10.34 7.10
C MET A 300 12.98 10.42 5.74
N ARG A 301 12.41 11.59 5.39
CA ARG A 301 11.79 11.82 4.08
C ARG A 301 12.78 11.58 2.95
N GLY A 302 13.98 12.14 3.06
CA GLY A 302 15.06 11.98 2.08
C GLY A 302 15.52 10.53 1.94
N TYR A 303 15.57 9.78 3.04
CA TYR A 303 15.88 8.34 2.98
C TYR A 303 14.78 7.53 2.28
N MET A 304 13.50 7.76 2.60
CA MET A 304 12.38 7.08 1.92
C MET A 304 12.36 7.39 0.42
N LYS A 305 12.63 8.64 0.01
CA LYS A 305 12.78 9.02 -1.40
C LYS A 305 13.97 8.33 -2.07
N ARG A 306 15.11 8.16 -1.38
CA ARG A 306 16.23 7.35 -1.91
C ARG A 306 15.84 5.89 -2.10
N CYS A 307 15.05 5.31 -1.19
CA CYS A 307 14.55 3.95 -1.35
C CYS A 307 13.61 3.83 -2.56
N LEU A 308 12.75 4.82 -2.81
CA LEU A 308 11.92 4.86 -4.02
C LEU A 308 12.74 4.89 -5.31
N LEU A 309 13.78 5.73 -5.38
CA LEU A 309 14.70 5.77 -6.52
C LEU A 309 15.40 4.42 -6.74
N TRP A 310 15.82 3.77 -5.65
CA TRP A 310 16.41 2.43 -5.71
C TRP A 310 15.41 1.39 -6.22
N ILE A 311 14.16 1.41 -5.74
CA ILE A 311 13.09 0.52 -6.22
C ILE A 311 12.88 0.71 -7.73
N GLY A 312 12.82 1.95 -8.20
CA GLY A 312 12.62 2.23 -9.62
C GLY A 312 13.77 1.73 -10.49
N LYS A 313 15.01 1.97 -10.05
CA LYS A 313 16.21 1.60 -10.80
C LYS A 313 16.54 0.11 -10.75
N GLU A 314 16.56 -0.47 -9.55
CA GLU A 314 17.09 -1.82 -9.32
C GLU A 314 15.98 -2.89 -9.40
N MET A 315 14.71 -2.56 -9.10
CA MET A 315 13.59 -3.51 -9.20
C MET A 315 12.74 -3.35 -10.47
N GLY A 316 13.06 -2.35 -11.30
CA GLY A 316 12.37 -2.08 -12.57
C GLY A 316 10.95 -1.55 -12.41
N LEU A 317 10.68 -0.79 -11.33
CA LEU A 317 9.37 -0.21 -11.06
C LEU A 317 9.40 1.30 -11.31
N GLY A 318 9.36 1.69 -12.58
CA GLY A 318 9.58 3.07 -12.98
C GLY A 318 8.62 4.09 -12.34
N GLN A 319 7.41 3.69 -11.96
CA GLN A 319 6.51 4.52 -11.14
C GLN A 319 7.17 5.00 -9.84
N ALA A 320 8.03 4.20 -9.19
CA ALA A 320 8.71 4.58 -7.95
C ALA A 320 9.64 5.79 -8.16
N THR A 321 10.33 5.86 -9.30
CA THR A 321 11.14 7.02 -9.69
C THR A 321 10.25 8.22 -9.98
N LEU A 322 9.16 8.03 -10.74
CA LEU A 322 8.19 9.09 -11.03
C LEU A 322 7.61 9.70 -9.74
N LEU A 323 7.32 8.89 -8.73
CA LEU A 323 6.81 9.32 -7.43
C LEU A 323 7.76 10.28 -6.68
N VAL A 324 9.06 10.26 -7.00
CA VAL A 324 10.04 11.18 -6.41
C VAL A 324 10.22 12.44 -7.24
N GLU A 325 10.20 12.31 -8.57
CA GLU A 325 10.55 13.38 -9.51
C GLU A 325 9.38 14.29 -9.89
N ALA A 326 8.15 13.76 -9.89
CA ALA A 326 6.96 14.53 -10.29
C ALA A 326 6.45 15.44 -9.15
N HIS A 327 6.12 16.69 -9.48
CA HIS A 327 5.64 17.70 -8.53
C HIS A 327 4.10 17.69 -8.35
N ASP A 328 3.38 16.96 -9.19
CA ASP A 328 1.95 17.13 -9.45
C ASP A 328 1.29 15.77 -9.71
N ILE A 329 1.56 14.84 -8.80
CA ILE A 329 0.94 13.52 -8.80
C ILE A 329 -0.43 13.63 -8.13
N ASP A 330 -1.48 13.58 -8.95
CA ASP A 330 -2.85 13.59 -8.46
C ASP A 330 -3.18 12.33 -7.65
N ARG A 331 -4.09 12.47 -6.68
CA ARG A 331 -4.63 11.39 -5.86
C ARG A 331 -5.17 10.24 -6.71
N SER A 332 -5.83 10.53 -7.84
CA SER A 332 -6.38 9.48 -8.72
C SER A 332 -5.30 8.60 -9.37
N TYR A 333 -4.09 9.14 -9.61
CA TYR A 333 -2.96 8.38 -10.13
C TYR A 333 -2.43 7.36 -9.11
N LEU A 334 -2.40 7.74 -7.82
CA LEU A 334 -2.02 6.84 -6.73
C LEU A 334 -3.09 5.78 -6.49
N GLU A 335 -4.35 6.21 -6.46
CA GLU A 335 -5.49 5.32 -6.27
C GLU A 335 -5.58 4.27 -7.39
N SER A 336 -5.39 4.65 -8.66
CA SER A 336 -5.35 3.68 -9.76
C SER A 336 -4.21 2.66 -9.62
N GLY A 337 -3.04 3.06 -9.11
CA GLY A 337 -1.96 2.13 -8.78
C GLY A 337 -2.37 1.13 -7.69
N CYS A 338 -2.97 1.64 -6.60
CA CYS A 338 -3.50 0.80 -5.53
C CYS A 338 -4.59 -0.17 -6.00
N VAL A 339 -5.50 0.25 -6.90
CA VAL A 339 -6.52 -0.65 -7.49
C VAL A 339 -5.86 -1.84 -8.17
N ILE A 340 -4.86 -1.59 -9.02
CA ILE A 340 -4.13 -2.66 -9.74
C ILE A 340 -3.48 -3.60 -8.73
N ILE A 341 -2.74 -3.08 -7.76
CA ILE A 341 -2.01 -3.89 -6.77
C ILE A 341 -2.99 -4.72 -5.93
N TRP A 342 -4.05 -4.10 -5.40
CA TRP A 342 -4.99 -4.77 -4.49
C TRP A 342 -5.91 -5.75 -5.19
N ALA A 343 -6.27 -5.49 -6.45
CA ALA A 343 -7.02 -6.46 -7.26
C ALA A 343 -6.22 -7.76 -7.47
N GLY A 344 -4.89 -7.71 -7.44
CA GLY A 344 -4.04 -8.90 -7.44
C GLY A 344 -4.28 -9.85 -6.26
N PHE A 345 -4.84 -9.36 -5.14
CA PHE A 345 -5.19 -10.17 -3.98
C PHE A 345 -6.58 -10.81 -4.06
N LEU A 346 -7.38 -10.48 -5.09
CA LEU A 346 -8.71 -11.06 -5.32
C LEU A 346 -8.70 -12.36 -6.14
N GLY A 347 -7.54 -12.68 -6.73
CA GLY A 347 -7.30 -13.81 -7.64
C GLY A 347 -7.46 -15.18 -7.00
#